data_AF-A0A0E1NWM2-F1
#
_entry.id   AF-A0A0E1NWM2-F1
#
_cell.length_a   1.000
_cell.length_b   1.000
_cell.length_c   1.000
_cell.angle_alpha   90.00
_cell.angle_beta   90.00
_cell.angle_gamma   90.00
#
_symmetry.space_group_name_H-M   'P 1'
#
loop_
_entity.id
_entity.type
_entity.pdbx_description
1 polymer ?
#
loop_
_entity_poly.entity_id
_entity_poly.type
_entity_poly.pdbx_seq_one_letter_code
_entity_poly.pdbx_strand_id
1 'polypeptide(L)'
;MTDVLPGLTALALAMMRPYGILLILPLFTARSLGSSLLRNGLIVAIALPVTPLFLSAPIITNSSPVTWIGVLCTELLIGVVMGFVAALPFWAMNMAGFLIDTLRGATMSTLFNPGMGVESSLFGVLFTQILTVLFLISGGFNQVLAALYGSYDSLPIGQGIQPAADLLLFLQTEWQMMFELCLCFALPALLVMVLADLSLGLINRSARQLNVFFLAMPIKSALALFLLLISLPYGLHHYLSRMSDTEQKIGTLIPLIKGGNDVH
;
A
#
# COMPACT_ATOMS: atom_id res chain seq x y z
N MET A 1 10.78 -18.38 -36.90
CA MET A 1 11.06 -18.61 -35.46
C MET A 1 12.04 -17.60 -34.86
N THR A 2 12.75 -16.81 -35.69
CA THR A 2 13.71 -15.78 -35.26
C THR A 2 13.09 -14.47 -34.77
N ASP A 3 11.84 -14.15 -35.16
CA ASP A 3 11.21 -12.87 -34.82
C ASP A 3 10.42 -12.89 -33.50
N VAL A 4 10.14 -14.09 -32.96
CA VAL A 4 9.31 -14.25 -31.74
C VAL A 4 10.14 -14.13 -30.46
N LEU A 5 11.40 -14.54 -30.51
CA LEU A 5 12.36 -14.43 -29.41
C LEU A 5 12.56 -13.00 -28.89
N PRO A 6 12.80 -11.97 -29.74
CA PRO A 6 12.95 -10.60 -29.26
C PRO A 6 11.64 -10.03 -28.69
N GLY A 7 10.48 -10.44 -29.21
CA GLY A 7 9.19 -10.06 -28.65
C GLY A 7 8.96 -10.62 -27.24
N LEU A 8 9.36 -11.88 -27.01
CA LEU A 8 9.24 -12.52 -25.71
C LEU A 8 10.17 -11.90 -24.67
N THR A 9 11.41 -11.56 -25.04
CA THR A 9 12.36 -10.90 -24.13
C THR A 9 11.96 -9.47 -23.82
N ALA A 10 11.43 -8.73 -24.80
CA ALA A 10 10.85 -7.39 -24.59
C ALA A 10 9.66 -7.45 -23.62
N LEU A 11 8.78 -8.43 -23.78
CA LEU A 11 7.65 -8.63 -22.87
C LEU A 11 8.13 -8.97 -21.46
N ALA A 12 9.12 -9.85 -21.32
CA ALA A 12 9.66 -10.21 -20.01
C ALA A 12 10.23 -8.99 -19.25
N LEU A 13 10.90 -8.07 -19.95
CA LEU A 13 11.39 -6.82 -19.38
C LEU A 13 10.24 -5.85 -19.05
N ALA A 14 9.29 -5.68 -19.97
CA ALA A 14 8.14 -4.80 -19.80
C ALA A 14 7.27 -5.17 -18.59
N MET A 15 7.24 -6.45 -18.23
CA MET A 15 6.48 -6.96 -17.09
C MET A 15 7.07 -6.60 -15.73
N MET A 16 8.38 -6.34 -15.62
CA MET A 16 9.04 -6.23 -14.30
C MET A 16 8.55 -5.01 -13.49
N ARG A 17 8.35 -3.87 -14.14
CA ARG A 17 7.89 -2.64 -13.48
C ARG A 17 6.43 -2.73 -13.00
N PRO A 18 5.45 -3.15 -13.84
CA PRO A 18 4.09 -3.46 -13.37
C PRO A 18 4.05 -4.57 -12.31
N TYR A 19 4.92 -5.58 -12.42
CA TYR A 19 5.04 -6.66 -11.44
C TYR A 19 5.43 -6.12 -10.06
N GLY A 20 6.42 -5.22 -9.99
CA GLY A 20 6.84 -4.58 -8.75
C GLY A 20 5.71 -3.80 -8.06
N ILE A 21 4.92 -3.03 -8.83
CA ILE A 21 3.78 -2.28 -8.29
C ILE A 21 2.72 -3.22 -7.71
N LEU A 22 2.29 -4.21 -8.50
CA LEU A 22 1.19 -5.12 -8.15
C LEU A 22 1.58 -6.11 -7.05
N LEU A 23 2.87 -6.32 -6.82
CA LEU A 23 3.37 -7.13 -5.71
C LEU A 23 3.17 -6.43 -4.37
N ILE A 24 3.41 -5.12 -4.31
CA ILE A 24 3.36 -4.32 -3.08
C ILE A 24 1.94 -3.82 -2.80
N LEU A 25 1.19 -3.45 -3.84
CA LEU A 25 -0.14 -2.86 -3.70
C LEU A 25 -1.14 -3.90 -3.12
N PRO A 26 -1.70 -3.68 -1.90
CA PRO A 26 -2.49 -4.70 -1.19
C PRO A 26 -3.72 -5.19 -1.96
N LEU A 27 -4.27 -4.30 -2.81
CA LEU A 27 -5.39 -4.52 -3.71
C LEU A 27 -5.23 -5.71 -4.66
N PHE A 28 -4.02 -5.91 -5.18
CA PHE A 28 -3.76 -6.89 -6.24
C PHE A 28 -2.89 -8.05 -5.75
N THR A 29 -2.84 -8.25 -4.44
CA THR A 29 -2.18 -9.42 -3.87
C THR A 29 -2.94 -10.70 -4.25
N ALA A 30 -2.21 -11.81 -4.37
CA ALA A 30 -2.82 -13.10 -4.75
C ALA A 30 -3.94 -13.54 -3.77
N ARG A 31 -3.86 -13.10 -2.51
CA ARG A 31 -4.89 -13.35 -1.50
C ARG A 31 -6.18 -12.57 -1.77
N SER A 32 -6.09 -11.34 -2.27
CA SER A 32 -7.26 -10.52 -2.59
C SER A 32 -7.93 -10.97 -3.91
N LEU A 33 -7.13 -11.32 -4.92
CA LEU A 33 -7.62 -11.74 -6.25
C LEU A 33 -8.04 -13.21 -6.33
N GLY A 34 -7.85 -14.00 -5.26
CA GLY A 34 -8.18 -15.43 -5.20
C GLY A 34 -7.23 -16.35 -5.97
N SER A 35 -6.40 -15.84 -6.89
CA SER A 35 -5.39 -16.63 -7.61
C SER A 35 -4.20 -15.78 -8.09
N SER A 36 -3.01 -16.36 -8.00
CA SER A 36 -1.79 -15.78 -8.61
C SER A 36 -1.87 -15.70 -10.13
N LEU A 37 -2.68 -16.55 -10.78
CA LEU A 37 -2.89 -16.53 -12.23
C LEU A 37 -3.57 -15.24 -12.69
N LEU A 38 -4.60 -14.79 -11.97
CA LEU A 38 -5.34 -13.59 -12.34
C LEU A 38 -4.45 -12.33 -12.23
N ARG A 39 -3.65 -12.26 -11.16
CA ARG A 39 -2.65 -11.21 -10.97
C ARG A 39 -1.64 -11.20 -12.11
N ASN A 40 -1.08 -12.36 -12.44
CA ASN A 40 -0.08 -12.46 -13.51
C ASN A 40 -0.70 -12.11 -14.88
N GLY A 41 -1.97 -12.48 -15.12
CA GLY A 41 -2.71 -12.06 -16.31
C GLY A 41 -2.87 -10.54 -16.41
N LEU A 42 -3.18 -9.88 -15.29
CA LEU A 42 -3.25 -8.41 -15.23
C LEU A 42 -1.90 -7.76 -15.54
N ILE A 43 -0.80 -8.31 -15.01
CA ILE A 43 0.56 -7.84 -15.30
C ILE A 43 0.86 -7.92 -16.80
N VAL A 44 0.51 -9.04 -17.44
CA VAL A 44 0.66 -9.20 -18.90
C VAL A 44 -0.15 -8.12 -19.62
N ALA A 45 -1.42 -7.94 -19.26
CA ALA A 45 -2.32 -6.99 -19.89
C ALA A 45 -1.81 -5.55 -19.80
N ILE A 46 -1.27 -5.15 -18.64
CA ILE A 46 -0.70 -3.81 -18.42
C ILE A 46 0.63 -3.61 -19.15
N ALA A 47 1.44 -4.67 -19.28
CA ALA A 47 2.74 -4.62 -19.95
C ALA A 47 2.62 -4.59 -21.48
N LEU A 48 1.59 -5.21 -22.07
CA LEU A 48 1.41 -5.34 -23.53
C LEU A 48 1.54 -4.02 -24.30
N PRO A 49 0.87 -2.90 -23.91
CA PRO A 49 0.99 -1.62 -24.61
C PRO A 49 2.41 -1.03 -24.63
N VAL A 50 3.25 -1.42 -23.66
CA VAL A 50 4.62 -0.87 -23.49
C VAL A 50 5.65 -1.74 -24.22
N THR A 51 5.33 -2.98 -24.55
CA THR A 51 6.23 -3.89 -25.29
C THR A 51 6.93 -3.29 -26.52
N PRO A 52 6.30 -2.47 -27.41
CA PRO A 52 7.01 -1.88 -28.55
C PRO A 52 8.12 -0.91 -28.15
N LEU A 53 8.01 -0.25 -26.98
CA LEU A 53 9.06 0.63 -26.45
C LEU A 53 10.30 -0.18 -26.08
N PHE A 54 10.11 -1.37 -25.51
CA PHE A 54 11.21 -2.28 -25.17
C PHE A 54 11.84 -2.91 -26.40
N LEU A 55 11.05 -3.29 -27.42
CA LEU A 55 11.54 -3.81 -28.70
C LEU A 55 12.51 -2.87 -29.42
N SER A 56 12.27 -1.57 -29.28
CA SER A 56 13.11 -0.52 -29.90
C SER A 56 14.37 -0.21 -29.08
N ALA A 57 14.49 -0.74 -27.86
CA ALA A 57 15.61 -0.47 -26.98
C ALA A 57 16.87 -1.29 -27.39
N PRO A 58 18.06 -0.67 -27.46
CA PRO A 58 19.30 -1.33 -27.88
C PRO A 58 19.76 -2.44 -26.92
N ILE A 59 19.11 -2.56 -25.76
CA ILE A 59 19.39 -3.56 -24.72
C ILE A 59 19.04 -4.97 -25.20
N ILE A 60 18.11 -5.13 -26.14
CA ILE A 60 17.67 -6.46 -26.61
C ILE A 60 18.66 -7.07 -27.61
N THR A 61 19.43 -6.26 -28.34
CA THR A 61 20.24 -6.73 -29.46
C THR A 61 21.71 -6.99 -29.12
N ASN A 62 22.29 -6.38 -28.08
CA ASN A 62 23.75 -6.43 -27.84
C ASN A 62 24.20 -6.52 -26.36
N SER A 63 23.34 -7.00 -25.46
CA SER A 63 23.64 -7.01 -24.02
C SER A 63 24.19 -8.34 -23.51
N SER A 64 25.20 -8.28 -22.64
CA SER A 64 25.66 -9.42 -21.84
C SER A 64 24.53 -9.93 -20.91
N PRO A 65 24.49 -11.24 -20.57
CA PRO A 65 23.54 -11.77 -19.58
C PRO A 65 23.54 -10.99 -18.26
N VAL A 66 24.70 -10.46 -17.85
CA VAL A 66 24.86 -9.67 -16.62
C VAL A 66 24.12 -8.34 -16.69
N THR A 67 24.27 -7.62 -17.81
CA THR A 67 23.54 -6.35 -18.05
C THR A 67 22.04 -6.58 -18.11
N TRP A 68 21.61 -7.72 -18.65
CA TRP A 68 20.19 -8.06 -18.75
C TRP A 68 19.54 -8.28 -17.37
N ILE A 69 20.22 -9.03 -16.49
CA ILE A 69 19.79 -9.21 -15.09
C ILE A 69 19.76 -7.87 -14.35
N GLY A 70 20.76 -7.01 -14.58
CA GLY A 70 20.80 -5.67 -14.01
C GLY A 70 19.56 -4.85 -14.36
N VAL A 71 19.16 -4.84 -15.64
CA VAL A 71 17.97 -4.10 -16.09
C VAL A 71 16.68 -4.68 -15.50
N LEU A 72 16.54 -6.01 -15.42
CA LEU A 72 15.39 -6.64 -14.75
C LEU A 72 15.26 -6.18 -13.30
N CYS A 73 16.37 -6.19 -12.56
CA CYS A 73 16.40 -5.74 -11.17
C CYS A 73 16.04 -4.26 -11.04
N THR A 74 16.54 -3.40 -11.92
CA THR A 74 16.21 -1.96 -11.88
C THR A 74 14.74 -1.70 -12.19
N GLU A 75 14.18 -2.35 -13.21
CA GLU A 75 12.77 -2.21 -13.58
C GLU A 75 11.84 -2.68 -12.45
N LEU A 76 12.19 -3.81 -11.82
CA LEU A 76 11.48 -4.32 -10.66
C LEU A 76 11.56 -3.35 -9.47
N LEU A 77 12.74 -2.79 -9.18
CA LEU A 77 12.95 -1.86 -8.06
C LEU A 77 12.13 -0.58 -8.25
N ILE A 78 12.13 0.00 -9.46
CA ILE A 78 11.31 1.18 -9.80
C ILE A 78 9.83 0.87 -9.56
N GLY A 79 9.37 -0.31 -10.01
CA GLY A 79 8.02 -0.79 -9.74
C GLY A 79 7.71 -0.91 -8.25
N VAL A 80 8.62 -1.49 -7.46
CA VAL A 80 8.47 -1.65 -6.00
C VAL A 80 8.37 -0.30 -5.29
N VAL A 81 9.19 0.69 -5.66
CA VAL A 81 9.15 2.04 -5.06
C VAL A 81 7.83 2.75 -5.37
N MET A 82 7.36 2.68 -6.61
CA MET A 82 6.05 3.24 -6.98
C MET A 82 4.91 2.51 -6.25
N GLY A 83 4.98 1.18 -6.18
CA GLY A 83 4.02 0.34 -5.47
C GLY A 83 3.98 0.64 -3.97
N PHE A 84 5.14 0.88 -3.36
CA PHE A 84 5.27 1.26 -1.96
C PHE A 84 4.48 2.53 -1.66
N VAL A 85 4.69 3.58 -2.45
CA VAL A 85 3.99 4.88 -2.27
C VAL A 85 2.48 4.71 -2.44
N ALA A 86 2.05 3.96 -3.45
CA ALA A 86 0.64 3.66 -3.67
C ALA A 86 0.02 2.79 -2.56
N ALA A 87 0.82 1.98 -1.86
CA ALA A 87 0.36 1.07 -0.80
C ALA A 87 0.23 1.73 0.58
N LEU A 88 0.93 2.84 0.85
CA LEU A 88 0.92 3.53 2.14
C LEU A 88 -0.48 3.82 2.73
N PRO A 89 -1.46 4.35 1.98
CA PRO A 89 -2.79 4.60 2.55
C PRO A 89 -3.48 3.30 2.98
N PHE A 90 -3.27 2.20 2.25
CA PHE A 90 -3.81 0.89 2.61
C PHE A 90 -3.18 0.34 3.88
N TRP A 91 -1.86 0.44 4.01
CA TRP A 91 -1.16 0.00 5.20
C TRP A 91 -1.51 0.86 6.42
N ALA A 92 -1.62 2.18 6.27
CA ALA A 92 -2.05 3.07 7.35
C ALA A 92 -3.44 2.69 7.89
N MET A 93 -4.41 2.44 7.00
CA MET A 93 -5.77 2.05 7.39
C MET A 93 -5.83 0.65 8.01
N ASN A 94 -5.06 -0.30 7.48
CA ASN A 94 -4.94 -1.63 8.05
C ASN A 94 -4.36 -1.57 9.47
N MET A 95 -3.30 -0.78 9.67
CA MET A 95 -2.65 -0.59 10.96
C MET A 95 -3.56 0.13 11.96
N ALA A 96 -4.33 1.12 11.52
CA ALA A 96 -5.33 1.79 12.37
C ALA A 96 -6.40 0.81 12.87
N GLY A 97 -6.91 -0.06 11.97
CA GLY A 97 -7.86 -1.11 12.35
C GLY A 97 -7.27 -2.13 13.32
N PHE A 98 -6.03 -2.54 13.09
CA PHE A 98 -5.29 -3.44 13.99
C PHE A 98 -5.10 -2.81 15.38
N LEU A 99 -4.81 -1.52 15.45
CA LEU A 99 -4.66 -0.80 16.72
C LEU A 99 -5.98 -0.76 17.50
N ILE A 100 -7.10 -0.47 16.84
CA ILE A 100 -8.44 -0.49 17.46
C ILE A 100 -8.79 -1.89 17.97
N ASP A 101 -8.51 -2.92 17.16
CA ASP A 101 -8.72 -4.32 17.55
C ASP A 101 -7.89 -4.75 18.75
N THR A 102 -6.66 -4.26 18.83
CA THR A 102 -5.77 -4.50 19.96
C THR A 102 -6.34 -3.85 21.23
N LEU A 103 -6.77 -2.58 21.17
CA LEU A 103 -7.27 -1.85 22.34
C LEU A 103 -8.58 -2.39 22.92
N ARG A 104 -9.46 -2.93 22.07
CA ARG A 104 -10.68 -3.59 22.54
C ARG A 104 -10.43 -4.95 23.19
N GLY A 105 -9.23 -5.51 23.00
CA GLY A 105 -8.81 -6.79 23.56
C GLY A 105 -8.96 -7.98 22.60
N ALA A 106 -9.46 -7.78 21.38
CA ALA A 106 -9.75 -8.86 20.43
C ALA A 106 -8.48 -9.56 19.93
N THR A 107 -7.38 -8.82 19.82
CA THR A 107 -6.11 -9.31 19.27
C THR A 107 -5.03 -9.51 20.34
N MET A 108 -5.39 -9.45 21.63
CA MET A 108 -4.45 -9.63 22.75
C MET A 108 -3.78 -11.01 22.75
N SER A 109 -4.46 -12.05 22.27
CA SER A 109 -3.91 -13.40 22.11
C SER A 109 -2.63 -13.43 21.27
N THR A 110 -2.59 -12.62 20.20
CA THR A 110 -1.42 -12.54 19.31
C THR A 110 -0.22 -11.83 19.92
N LEU A 111 -0.44 -10.91 20.88
CA LEU A 111 0.64 -10.26 21.62
C LEU A 111 1.33 -11.24 22.59
N PHE A 112 0.56 -12.16 23.18
CA PHE A 112 1.10 -13.16 24.09
C PHE A 112 1.73 -14.36 23.37
N ASN A 113 1.21 -14.73 22.20
CA ASN A 113 1.80 -15.80 21.38
C ASN A 113 1.75 -15.48 19.88
N PRO A 114 2.79 -14.83 19.32
CA PRO A 114 2.86 -14.53 17.89
C PRO A 114 3.03 -15.78 17.01
N GLY A 115 3.33 -16.96 17.60
CA GLY A 115 3.56 -18.21 16.88
C GLY A 115 2.30 -19.01 16.54
N MET A 116 1.14 -18.71 17.14
CA MET A 116 -0.12 -19.45 16.90
C MET A 116 -0.97 -18.93 15.73
N GLY A 117 -0.35 -18.20 14.80
CA GLY A 117 -1.04 -17.61 13.66
C GLY A 117 -1.60 -16.23 13.99
N VAL A 118 -1.45 -15.31 13.03
CA VAL A 118 -1.95 -13.94 13.14
C VAL A 118 -3.47 -14.00 13.18
N GLU A 119 -4.11 -13.70 14.31
CA GLU A 119 -5.54 -13.39 14.29
C GLU A 119 -5.73 -12.18 13.38
N SER A 120 -6.50 -12.38 12.31
CA SER A 120 -6.79 -11.31 11.37
C SER A 120 -7.60 -10.24 12.07
N SER A 121 -7.06 -9.02 12.15
CA SER A 121 -7.79 -7.85 12.62
C SER A 121 -9.04 -7.63 11.75
N LEU A 122 -10.22 -7.74 12.36
CA LEU A 122 -11.50 -7.56 11.68
C LEU A 122 -11.66 -6.13 11.18
N PHE A 123 -11.32 -5.13 12.02
CA PHE A 123 -11.39 -3.73 11.60
C PHE A 123 -10.33 -3.39 10.57
N GLY A 124 -9.13 -3.98 10.66
CA GLY A 124 -8.07 -3.81 9.67
C GLY A 124 -8.50 -4.31 8.30
N VAL A 125 -9.10 -5.51 8.21
CA VAL A 125 -9.66 -6.04 6.96
C VAL A 125 -10.80 -5.15 6.45
N LEU A 126 -11.74 -4.78 7.32
CA LEU A 126 -12.88 -3.95 6.93
C LEU A 126 -12.47 -2.58 6.38
N PHE A 127 -11.54 -1.87 7.03
CA PHE A 127 -11.04 -0.59 6.54
C PHE A 127 -10.25 -0.73 5.23
N THR A 128 -9.46 -1.80 5.10
CA THR A 128 -8.75 -2.08 3.84
C THR A 128 -9.73 -2.32 2.70
N GLN A 129 -10.84 -3.02 2.96
CA GLN A 129 -11.88 -3.30 1.95
C GLN A 129 -12.66 -2.04 1.57
N ILE A 130 -13.02 -1.18 2.53
CA ILE A 130 -13.68 0.10 2.24
C ILE A 130 -12.76 0.98 1.40
N LEU A 131 -11.49 1.10 1.79
CA LEU A 131 -10.50 1.88 1.04
C LEU A 131 -10.31 1.34 -0.38
N THR A 132 -10.35 0.01 -0.54
CA THR A 132 -10.27 -0.65 -1.84
C THR A 132 -11.40 -0.22 -2.77
N VAL A 133 -12.63 -0.26 -2.27
CA VAL A 133 -13.80 0.16 -3.03
C VAL A 133 -13.70 1.64 -3.40
N LEU A 134 -13.30 2.49 -2.46
CA LEU A 134 -13.15 3.92 -2.71
C LEU A 134 -12.05 4.23 -3.72
N PHE A 135 -10.92 3.55 -3.62
CA PHE A 135 -9.82 3.67 -4.57
C PHE A 135 -10.23 3.29 -6.00
N LEU A 136 -11.07 2.26 -6.16
CA LEU A 136 -11.56 1.85 -7.48
C LEU A 136 -12.61 2.82 -8.04
N ILE A 137 -13.59 3.25 -7.24
CA ILE A 137 -14.67 4.15 -7.68
C ILE A 137 -14.13 5.54 -8.02
N SER A 138 -13.12 6.02 -7.29
CA SER A 138 -12.45 7.30 -7.55
C SER A 138 -11.54 7.29 -8.78
N GLY A 139 -11.29 6.12 -9.39
CA GLY A 139 -10.37 6.01 -10.52
C GLY A 139 -8.89 5.97 -10.12
N GLY A 140 -8.56 5.67 -8.86
CA GLY A 140 -7.17 5.54 -8.40
C GLY A 140 -6.33 4.53 -9.18
N PHE A 141 -6.96 3.47 -9.71
CA PHE A 141 -6.28 2.54 -10.60
C PHE A 141 -5.78 3.21 -11.88
N ASN A 142 -6.57 4.12 -12.46
CA ASN A 142 -6.17 4.89 -13.64
C ASN A 142 -5.01 5.83 -13.32
N GLN A 143 -4.98 6.42 -12.12
CA GLN A 143 -3.87 7.28 -11.68
C GLN A 143 -2.56 6.49 -11.53
N VAL A 144 -2.62 5.30 -10.92
CA VAL A 144 -1.45 4.41 -10.82
C VAL A 144 -0.96 3.99 -12.21
N LEU A 145 -1.88 3.74 -13.15
CA LEU A 145 -1.54 3.39 -14.52
C LEU A 145 -0.92 4.57 -15.29
N ALA A 146 -1.46 5.78 -15.13
CA ALA A 146 -0.90 7.00 -15.71
C ALA A 146 0.51 7.29 -15.17
N ALA A 147 0.72 7.12 -13.86
CA ALA A 147 2.04 7.21 -13.24
C ALA A 147 3.01 6.15 -13.74
N LEU A 148 2.57 4.89 -13.87
CA LEU A 148 3.37 3.82 -14.47
C LEU A 148 3.80 4.23 -15.89
N TYR A 149 2.88 4.67 -16.74
CA TYR A 149 3.23 4.98 -18.12
C TYR A 149 4.11 6.23 -18.23
N GLY A 150 3.84 7.29 -17.46
CA GLY A 150 4.71 8.47 -17.38
C GLY A 150 6.10 8.17 -16.77
N SER A 151 6.24 7.09 -16.01
CA SER A 151 7.55 6.66 -15.50
C SER A 151 8.51 6.20 -16.62
N TYR A 152 8.00 5.76 -17.77
CA TYR A 152 8.85 5.34 -18.89
C TYR A 152 9.48 6.53 -19.64
N ASP A 153 8.80 7.67 -19.66
CA ASP A 153 9.34 8.91 -20.27
C ASP A 153 10.44 9.53 -19.40
N SER A 154 10.28 9.43 -18.09
CA SER A 154 11.16 10.05 -17.11
C SER A 154 12.33 9.18 -16.67
N LEU A 155 12.14 7.85 -16.63
CA LEU A 155 13.15 6.84 -16.32
C LEU A 155 13.27 5.89 -17.51
N PRO A 156 14.09 6.25 -18.52
CA PRO A 156 14.24 5.46 -19.73
C PRO A 156 14.88 4.11 -19.43
N ILE A 157 14.49 3.12 -20.23
CA ILE A 157 14.87 1.72 -20.04
C ILE A 157 16.40 1.57 -20.08
N GLY A 158 16.96 0.94 -19.04
CA GLY A 158 18.37 0.56 -18.95
C GLY A 158 19.38 1.68 -18.68
N GLN A 159 18.94 2.89 -18.33
CA GLN A 159 19.86 3.95 -17.87
C GLN A 159 20.40 3.73 -16.44
N GLY A 160 20.00 2.65 -15.78
CA GLY A 160 20.35 2.39 -14.39
C GLY A 160 19.62 3.34 -13.43
N ILE A 161 19.59 3.00 -12.15
CA ILE A 161 19.05 3.89 -11.12
C ILE A 161 20.24 4.56 -10.46
N GLN A 162 20.30 5.90 -10.51
CA GLN A 162 21.22 6.69 -9.71
C GLN A 162 20.41 7.30 -8.57
N PRO A 163 20.20 6.58 -7.46
CA PRO A 163 19.36 7.09 -6.38
C PRO A 163 19.93 8.41 -5.88
N ALA A 164 19.16 9.49 -5.99
CA ALA A 164 19.51 10.75 -5.36
C ALA A 164 19.67 10.53 -3.85
N ALA A 165 20.53 11.32 -3.20
CA ALA A 165 20.59 11.34 -1.74
C ALA A 165 19.20 11.63 -1.12
N ASP A 166 18.37 12.37 -1.83
CA ASP A 166 17.03 12.77 -1.41
C ASP A 166 15.97 11.66 -1.53
N LEU A 167 16.24 10.56 -2.25
CA LEU A 167 15.32 9.42 -2.33
C LEU A 167 15.03 8.84 -0.93
N LEU A 168 16.06 8.72 -0.10
CA LEU A 168 15.93 8.14 1.23
C LEU A 168 15.15 9.08 2.17
N LEU A 169 15.37 10.40 2.05
CA LEU A 169 14.60 11.41 2.78
C LEU A 169 13.12 11.42 2.34
N PHE A 170 12.86 11.27 1.05
CA PHE A 170 11.50 11.14 0.52
C PHE A 170 10.79 9.90 1.08
N LEU A 171 11.43 8.73 1.00
CA LEU A 171 10.89 7.48 1.54
C LEU A 171 10.61 7.56 3.04
N GLN A 172 11.50 8.23 3.79
CA GLN A 172 11.30 8.49 5.22
C GLN A 172 10.08 9.37 5.48
N THR A 173 9.89 10.43 4.68
CA THR A 173 8.75 11.35 4.79
C THR A 173 7.43 10.64 4.51
N GLU A 174 7.40 9.81 3.47
CA GLU A 174 6.24 9.00 3.13
C GLU A 174 5.91 7.95 4.21
N TRP A 175 6.93 7.36 4.82
CA TRP A 175 6.75 6.45 5.96
C TRP A 175 6.21 7.17 7.20
N GLN A 176 6.65 8.40 7.47
CA GLN A 176 6.08 9.24 8.54
C GLN A 176 4.61 9.56 8.27
N MET A 177 4.26 9.90 7.02
CA MET A 177 2.88 10.15 6.62
C MET A 177 1.97 8.94 6.86
N MET A 178 2.45 7.72 6.62
CA MET A 178 1.71 6.49 6.93
C MET A 178 1.38 6.39 8.43
N PHE A 179 2.35 6.68 9.30
CA PHE A 179 2.13 6.68 10.75
C PHE A 179 1.16 7.78 11.19
N GLU A 180 1.28 8.98 10.64
CA GLU A 180 0.37 10.08 10.90
C GLU A 180 -1.06 9.73 10.50
N LEU A 181 -1.26 9.17 9.30
CA LEU A 181 -2.58 8.72 8.82
C LEU A 181 -3.16 7.64 9.73
N CYS A 182 -2.35 6.66 10.13
CA CYS A 182 -2.76 5.62 11.07
C CYS A 182 -3.22 6.22 12.41
N LEU A 183 -2.38 7.07 13.01
CA LEU A 183 -2.68 7.70 14.29
C LEU A 183 -3.90 8.61 14.17
N CYS A 184 -3.96 9.52 13.21
CA CYS A 184 -5.11 10.42 13.02
C CYS A 184 -6.43 9.64 12.89
N PHE A 185 -6.43 8.52 12.18
CA PHE A 185 -7.62 7.70 12.01
C PHE A 185 -7.98 6.92 13.29
N ALA A 186 -6.98 6.40 14.00
CA ALA A 186 -7.20 5.64 15.24
C ALA A 186 -7.43 6.53 16.48
N LEU A 187 -7.02 7.81 16.47
CA LEU A 187 -6.99 8.70 17.63
C LEU A 187 -8.37 8.87 18.32
N PRO A 188 -9.47 9.10 17.58
CA PRO A 188 -10.79 9.21 18.20
C PRO A 188 -11.20 7.92 18.92
N ALA A 189 -10.91 6.76 18.30
CA ALA A 189 -11.19 5.46 18.90
C ALA A 189 -10.29 5.19 20.12
N LEU A 190 -9.00 5.51 20.03
CA LEU A 190 -8.03 5.44 21.12
C LEU A 190 -8.52 6.18 22.37
N LEU A 191 -8.94 7.45 22.22
CA LEU A 191 -9.41 8.27 23.33
C LEU A 191 -10.62 7.64 24.03
N VAL A 192 -11.60 7.19 23.26
CA VAL A 192 -12.81 6.56 23.82
C VAL A 192 -12.47 5.23 24.51
N MET A 193 -11.55 4.44 23.96
CA MET A 193 -11.10 3.19 24.57
C MET A 193 -10.40 3.43 25.90
N VAL A 194 -9.51 4.43 25.97
CA VAL A 194 -8.82 4.80 27.22
C VAL A 194 -9.80 5.29 28.28
N LEU A 195 -10.79 6.10 27.88
CA LEU A 195 -11.86 6.54 28.79
C LEU A 195 -12.73 5.36 29.26
N ALA A 196 -13.02 4.40 28.38
CA ALA A 196 -13.73 3.18 28.74
C ALA A 196 -12.91 2.34 29.74
N ASP A 197 -11.60 2.20 29.55
CA ASP A 197 -10.71 1.51 30.49
C ASP A 197 -10.68 2.17 31.86
N LEU A 198 -10.58 3.49 31.90
CA LEU A 198 -10.63 4.25 33.15
C LEU A 198 -11.96 4.04 33.86
N SER A 199 -13.06 4.11 33.12
CA SER A 199 -14.42 3.92 33.65
C SER A 199 -14.61 2.51 34.21
N LEU A 200 -14.19 1.48 33.47
CA LEU A 200 -14.24 0.09 33.91
C LEU A 200 -13.33 -0.15 35.12
N GLY A 201 -12.16 0.47 35.17
CA GLY A 201 -11.26 0.42 36.34
C GLY A 201 -11.90 0.99 37.60
N LEU A 202 -12.59 2.13 37.49
CA LEU A 202 -13.34 2.75 38.60
C LEU A 202 -14.52 1.88 39.04
N ILE A 203 -15.24 1.26 38.11
CA ILE A 203 -16.33 0.32 38.41
C ILE A 203 -15.77 -0.92 39.12
N ASN A 204 -14.65 -1.47 38.68
CA ASN A 204 -14.03 -2.64 39.31
C ASN A 204 -13.62 -2.37 40.76
N ARG A 205 -13.16 -1.15 41.06
CA ARG A 205 -12.88 -0.73 42.45
C ARG A 205 -14.15 -0.65 43.30
N SER A 206 -15.25 -0.19 42.71
CA SER A 206 -16.50 0.10 43.42
C SER A 206 -17.41 -1.11 43.59
N ALA A 207 -17.49 -1.98 42.58
CA ALA A 207 -18.34 -3.16 42.53
C ALA A 207 -17.48 -4.44 42.39
N ARG A 208 -16.82 -4.85 43.49
CA ARG A 208 -15.91 -6.02 43.52
C ARG A 208 -16.57 -7.36 43.19
N GLN A 209 -17.90 -7.44 43.20
CA GLN A 209 -18.65 -8.66 42.87
C GLN A 209 -18.90 -8.83 41.36
N LEU A 210 -18.78 -7.76 40.56
CA LEU A 210 -18.90 -7.85 39.11
C LEU A 210 -17.55 -8.22 38.51
N ASN A 211 -17.53 -9.25 37.66
CA ASN A 211 -16.36 -9.55 36.86
C ASN A 211 -16.29 -8.58 35.66
N VAL A 212 -15.83 -7.36 35.95
CA VAL A 212 -15.74 -6.25 34.97
C VAL A 212 -14.85 -6.62 33.78
N PHE A 213 -13.89 -7.55 33.98
CA PHE A 213 -13.01 -8.02 32.91
C PHE A 213 -13.78 -8.78 31.82
N PHE A 214 -14.79 -9.60 32.17
CA PHE A 214 -15.63 -10.26 31.18
C PHE A 214 -16.53 -9.30 30.39
N LEU A 215 -16.94 -8.18 31.00
CA LEU A 215 -17.80 -7.18 30.35
C LEU A 215 -17.01 -6.15 29.52
N ALA A 216 -15.71 -6.01 29.75
CA ALA A 216 -14.87 -5.02 29.07
C ALA A 216 -14.85 -5.20 27.55
N MET A 217 -14.64 -6.43 27.07
CA MET A 217 -14.56 -6.76 25.65
C MET A 217 -15.87 -6.45 24.87
N PRO A 218 -17.06 -6.90 25.34
CA PRO A 218 -18.33 -6.53 24.71
C PRO A 218 -18.60 -5.02 24.70
N ILE A 219 -18.36 -4.33 25.81
CA ILE A 219 -18.61 -2.89 25.93
C ILE A 219 -17.70 -2.10 24.98
N LYS A 220 -16.40 -2.41 24.98
CA LYS A 220 -15.44 -1.78 24.07
C LYS A 220 -15.77 -2.07 22.61
N SER A 221 -16.18 -3.30 22.28
CA SER A 221 -16.59 -3.63 20.90
C SER A 221 -17.83 -2.85 20.46
N ALA A 222 -18.81 -2.64 21.34
CA ALA A 222 -19.97 -1.80 21.05
C ALA A 222 -19.57 -0.33 20.81
N LEU A 223 -18.67 0.21 21.64
CA LEU A 223 -18.14 1.57 21.47
C LEU A 223 -17.35 1.73 20.17
N ALA A 224 -16.48 0.77 19.81
CA ALA A 224 -15.75 0.78 18.54
C ALA A 224 -16.71 0.82 17.34
N LEU A 225 -17.74 -0.02 17.36
CA LEU A 225 -18.72 -0.10 16.28
C LEU A 225 -19.56 1.19 16.18
N PHE A 226 -19.95 1.77 17.31
CA PHE A 226 -20.63 3.05 17.36
C PHE A 226 -19.78 4.19 16.78
N LEU A 227 -18.50 4.24 17.13
CA LEU A 227 -17.56 5.22 16.57
C LEU A 227 -17.35 5.04 15.08
N LEU A 228 -17.28 3.80 14.61
CA LEU A 228 -17.19 3.50 13.19
C LEU A 228 -18.41 4.06 12.46
N LEU A 229 -19.63 3.80 12.94
CA LEU A 229 -20.87 4.29 12.32
C LEU A 229 -20.91 5.81 12.21
N ILE A 230 -20.41 6.53 13.22
CA ILE A 230 -20.33 8.00 13.21
C ILE A 230 -19.21 8.49 12.29
N SER A 231 -18.05 7.83 12.29
CA SER A 231 -16.85 8.27 11.57
C SER A 231 -16.90 7.99 10.07
N LEU A 232 -17.60 6.92 9.65
CA LEU A 232 -17.70 6.48 8.26
C LEU A 232 -18.11 7.59 7.27
N PRO A 233 -19.15 8.42 7.52
CA PRO A 233 -19.48 9.54 6.63
C PRO A 233 -18.39 10.61 6.56
N TYR A 234 -17.67 10.89 7.66
CA TYR A 234 -16.59 11.88 7.67
C TYR A 234 -15.33 11.37 6.96
N GLY A 235 -14.98 10.10 7.16
CA GLY A 235 -13.83 9.46 6.51
C GLY A 235 -13.98 9.39 4.98
N LEU A 236 -15.19 9.12 4.49
CA LEU A 236 -15.51 9.12 3.06
C LEU A 236 -15.29 10.49 2.40
N HIS A 237 -15.75 11.56 3.05
CA HIS A 237 -15.66 12.91 2.50
C HIS A 237 -14.21 13.41 2.41
N HIS A 238 -13.41 13.17 3.46
CA HIS A 238 -12.01 13.59 3.51
C HIS A 238 -11.10 12.75 2.59
N TYR A 239 -11.40 11.46 2.35
CA TYR A 239 -10.66 10.65 1.39
C TYR A 239 -10.82 11.17 -0.05
N LEU A 240 -12.05 11.53 -0.44
CA LEU A 240 -12.33 12.04 -1.78
C LEU A 240 -11.62 13.38 -2.07
N SER A 241 -11.45 14.26 -1.08
CA SER A 241 -10.74 15.53 -1.29
C SER A 241 -9.23 15.37 -1.46
N ARG A 242 -8.61 14.43 -0.73
CA ARG A 242 -7.15 14.27 -0.63
C ARG A 242 -6.55 13.43 -1.77
N MET A 243 -7.39 12.77 -2.56
CA MET A 243 -6.91 11.92 -3.65
C MET A 243 -6.47 12.71 -4.89
N SER A 244 -6.96 13.94 -5.07
CA SER A 244 -6.46 14.87 -6.09
C SER A 244 -4.95 15.15 -5.95
N ASP A 245 -4.38 14.96 -4.76
CA ASP A 245 -2.96 15.17 -4.48
C ASP A 245 -2.07 13.95 -4.80
N THR A 246 -2.64 12.77 -5.09
CA THR A 246 -1.87 11.53 -5.31
C THR A 246 -1.07 11.58 -6.62
N GLU A 247 -1.66 12.15 -7.67
CA GLU A 247 -0.97 12.42 -8.95
C GLU A 247 0.23 13.36 -8.73
N GLN A 248 0.06 14.36 -7.88
CA GLN A 248 1.10 15.34 -7.58
C GLN A 248 2.29 14.69 -6.84
N LYS A 249 2.01 13.79 -5.88
CA LYS A 249 3.05 13.07 -5.12
C LYS A 249 3.85 12.09 -5.97
N ILE A 250 3.18 11.36 -6.86
CA ILE A 250 3.90 10.46 -7.78
C ILE A 250 4.66 11.26 -8.85
N GLY A 251 4.14 12.42 -9.26
CA GLY A 251 4.86 13.38 -10.09
C GLY A 251 6.15 13.92 -9.44
N THR A 252 6.16 14.13 -8.12
CA THR A 252 7.37 14.58 -7.38
C THR A 252 8.39 13.47 -7.12
N LEU A 253 7.98 12.21 -7.16
CA LEU A 253 8.86 11.04 -6.98
C LEU A 253 9.80 10.81 -8.15
N ILE A 254 9.26 11.00 -9.35
CA ILE A 254 9.95 10.80 -10.60
C ILE A 254 11.26 11.62 -10.71
N PRO A 255 11.29 12.94 -10.44
CA PRO A 255 12.54 13.72 -10.49
C PRO A 255 13.53 13.35 -9.38
N LEU A 256 13.04 12.87 -8.23
CA LEU A 256 13.91 12.42 -7.13
C LEU A 256 14.60 11.09 -7.42
N ILE A 257 13.93 10.17 -8.14
CA ILE A 257 14.54 8.91 -8.59
C ILE A 257 15.59 9.17 -9.68
N LYS A 258 15.43 10.21 -10.49
CA LYS A 258 16.33 10.58 -11.60
C LYS A 258 17.68 11.15 -11.13
N GLY A 259 17.81 11.55 -9.86
CA GLY A 259 18.96 12.36 -9.42
C GLY A 259 18.71 13.82 -9.81
N GLY A 260 18.30 14.63 -8.85
CA GLY A 260 17.95 16.03 -9.09
C GLY A 260 19.09 16.80 -9.75
N ASN A 261 18.92 17.13 -11.03
CA ASN A 261 19.43 18.37 -11.61
C ASN A 261 18.71 18.66 -12.92
N ASP A 262 17.49 19.17 -12.85
CA ASP A 262 16.91 19.97 -13.93
C ASP A 262 16.24 21.19 -13.27
N VAL A 263 17.07 22.09 -12.75
CA VAL A 263 16.70 23.50 -12.58
C VAL A 263 16.54 24.05 -13.98
N HIS A 264 15.31 24.38 -14.39
CA HIS A 264 14.96 25.59 -15.12
C HIS A 264 13.46 25.86 -15.03
#